data_AF-A0A7V1INJ0-F1
#
_entry.id   AF-A0A7V1INJ0-F1
#
_cell.length_a   1.000
_cell.length_b   1.000
_cell.length_c   1.000
_cell.angle_alpha   90.00
_cell.angle_beta   90.00
_cell.angle_gamma   90.00
#
_symmetry.space_group_name_H-M   'P 1'
#
loop_
_entity.id
_entity.type
_entity.pdbx_description
1 polymer ?
#
loop_
_entity_poly.entity_id
_entity_poly.type
_entity_poly.pdbx_seq_one_letter_code
_entity_poly.pdbx_strand_id
1 'polypeptide(L)'
;MADRSGRRPVSRLASGLLPATRHDTVSGAGERARKALLSPVSAIVDPTMDAKLLFWTAAIVDLGMVCLIAVLGVRHARRGEIARHRRAMKIASLLVVAFLAAYLVKVRFLGREDMSVWSTLDVWILRVHELFVVQMLGGGITAWIFGRKLLGTRVVSRDPADPKPDPRQARIHRIAGRSGVIGAVLAFVMALGVLLGMYLRAFGFR
;
A
#
# COMPACT_ATOMS: atom_id res chain seq x y z
N MET A 1 -14.31 -21.50 46.19
CA MET A 1 -14.11 -22.66 47.10
C MET A 1 -13.29 -23.68 46.34
N ALA A 2 -12.25 -24.25 46.96
CA ALA A 2 -11.04 -24.89 46.38
C ALA A 2 -10.00 -23.84 45.91
N ASP A 3 -9.02 -23.41 46.72
CA ASP A 3 -7.99 -24.14 47.49
C ASP A 3 -7.10 -25.03 46.61
N ARG A 4 -5.86 -24.57 46.39
CA ARG A 4 -4.66 -25.41 46.47
C ARG A 4 -3.41 -24.56 46.65
N SER A 5 -3.02 -24.52 47.92
CA SER A 5 -1.67 -24.25 48.42
C SER A 5 -0.61 -25.24 47.89
N GLY A 6 0.65 -24.83 47.93
CA GLY A 6 1.83 -25.72 47.85
C GLY A 6 3.06 -25.00 47.30
N ARG A 7 3.91 -24.39 48.15
CA ARG A 7 5.18 -24.95 48.70
C ARG A 7 6.15 -25.45 47.61
N ARG A 8 7.45 -25.17 47.62
CA ARG A 8 8.39 -24.41 48.45
C ARG A 8 9.75 -24.42 47.69
N PRO A 9 10.77 -23.67 48.15
CA PRO A 9 11.99 -23.37 47.40
C PRO A 9 13.01 -24.51 47.43
N VAL A 10 13.86 -24.58 46.41
CA VAL A 10 15.08 -25.40 46.45
C VAL A 10 16.27 -24.54 46.05
N SER A 11 17.00 -24.15 47.09
CA SER A 11 18.39 -23.75 47.11
C SER A 11 19.27 -24.74 46.33
N ARG A 12 19.96 -24.24 45.31
CA ARG A 12 21.12 -24.94 44.71
C ARG A 12 22.38 -24.12 44.92
N LEU A 13 23.03 -24.48 46.03
CA LEU A 13 24.46 -24.71 46.18
C LEU A 13 25.37 -24.05 45.14
N ALA A 14 26.06 -23.03 45.65
CA ALA A 14 27.37 -22.61 45.19
C ALA A 14 28.33 -23.80 45.12
N SER A 15 28.99 -23.97 43.98
CA SER A 15 30.09 -24.91 43.82
C SER A 15 31.11 -24.31 42.87
N GLY A 16 32.28 -23.99 43.44
CA GLY A 16 33.59 -24.10 42.80
C GLY A 16 33.83 -23.24 41.57
N LEU A 17 34.36 -22.04 41.78
CA LEU A 17 35.11 -21.33 40.75
C LEU A 17 36.57 -21.19 41.19
N LEU A 18 37.39 -22.07 40.64
CA LEU A 18 38.85 -21.94 40.59
C LEU A 18 39.20 -20.72 39.73
N PRO A 19 40.23 -19.93 40.10
CA PRO A 19 40.73 -18.86 39.25
C PRO A 19 41.50 -19.47 38.06
N ALA A 20 40.83 -19.55 36.91
CA ALA A 20 41.49 -19.82 35.63
C ALA A 20 42.38 -18.62 35.28
N THR A 21 43.65 -18.93 35.07
CA THR A 21 44.71 -18.03 34.64
C THR A 21 44.31 -17.32 33.34
N ARG A 22 44.18 -16.00 33.45
CA ARG A 22 43.83 -15.06 32.38
C ARG A 22 45.06 -14.87 31.47
N HIS A 23 45.16 -15.69 30.45
CA HIS A 23 45.98 -15.41 29.27
C HIS A 23 45.06 -14.93 28.12
N ASP A 24 45.54 -13.92 27.39
CA ASP A 24 45.06 -13.45 26.08
C ASP A 24 43.98 -12.34 26.06
N THR A 25 44.37 -11.13 26.50
CA THR A 25 43.56 -9.89 26.31
C THR A 25 44.16 -8.87 25.33
N VAL A 26 45.11 -9.24 24.47
CA VAL A 26 45.70 -8.27 23.52
C VAL A 26 45.05 -8.33 22.13
N SER A 27 44.42 -9.43 21.73
CA SER A 27 43.76 -9.53 20.40
C SER A 27 42.35 -8.93 20.34
N GLY A 28 41.64 -8.81 21.48
CA GLY A 28 40.23 -8.44 21.50
C GLY A 28 39.93 -6.93 21.49
N ALA A 29 40.92 -6.06 21.74
CA ALA A 29 40.73 -4.61 21.76
C ALA A 29 40.72 -4.03 20.33
N GLY A 30 41.63 -4.49 19.47
CA GLY A 30 41.67 -4.11 18.06
C GLY A 30 40.44 -4.59 17.27
N GLU A 31 39.97 -5.81 17.55
CA GLU A 31 38.77 -6.35 16.88
C GLU A 31 37.47 -5.70 17.37
N ARG A 32 37.39 -5.31 18.65
CA ARG A 32 36.28 -4.49 19.18
C ARG A 32 36.30 -3.07 18.64
N ALA A 33 37.46 -2.43 18.53
CA ALA A 33 37.59 -1.11 17.92
C ALA A 33 37.24 -1.14 16.42
N ARG A 34 37.68 -2.17 15.70
CA ARG A 34 37.34 -2.37 14.28
C ARG A 34 35.85 -2.67 14.07
N LYS A 35 35.22 -3.50 14.92
CA LYS A 35 33.76 -3.70 14.93
C LYS A 35 33.00 -2.43 15.32
N ALA A 36 33.49 -1.65 16.29
CA ALA A 36 32.87 -0.38 16.68
C ALA A 36 32.99 0.71 15.61
N LEU A 37 34.05 0.69 14.79
CA LEU A 37 34.25 1.58 13.65
C LEU A 37 33.47 1.14 12.41
N LEU A 38 33.28 -0.17 12.20
CA LEU A 38 32.51 -0.70 11.07
C LEU A 38 30.99 -0.81 11.35
N SER A 39 30.60 -0.94 12.62
CA SER A 39 29.20 -1.02 13.08
C SER A 39 28.32 0.15 12.67
N PRO A 40 28.75 1.43 12.76
CA PRO A 40 27.87 2.53 12.37
C PRO A 40 27.64 2.57 10.87
N VAL A 41 28.58 2.09 10.03
CA VAL A 41 28.46 2.19 8.57
C VAL A 41 27.55 1.09 7.99
N SER A 42 27.60 -0.14 8.52
CA SER A 42 26.69 -1.22 8.11
C SER A 42 25.29 -1.15 8.73
N ALA A 43 25.10 -0.34 9.78
CA ALA A 43 23.78 -0.08 10.37
C ALA A 43 23.00 1.04 9.64
N ILE A 44 23.63 1.74 8.69
CA ILE A 44 23.04 2.91 8.02
C ILE A 44 22.11 2.54 6.85
N VAL A 45 22.13 1.32 6.32
CA VAL A 45 21.18 0.90 5.28
C VAL A 45 20.81 -0.56 5.48
N ASP A 46 19.73 -0.82 6.20
CA ASP A 46 19.07 -2.13 6.11
C ASP A 46 18.44 -2.24 4.71
N PRO A 47 18.97 -3.09 3.80
CA PRO A 47 18.54 -3.13 2.40
C PRO A 47 17.05 -3.48 2.25
N THR A 48 16.47 -4.08 3.29
CA THR A 48 15.05 -4.41 3.34
C THR A 48 14.14 -3.19 3.53
N MET A 49 14.58 -2.19 4.31
CA MET A 49 13.84 -0.94 4.51
C MET A 49 13.82 -0.09 3.25
N ASP A 50 14.96 -0.03 2.55
CA ASP A 50 15.08 0.69 1.29
C ASP A 50 14.17 0.06 0.21
N ALA A 51 14.20 -1.27 0.06
CA ALA A 51 13.36 -1.97 -0.91
C ALA A 51 11.85 -1.76 -0.67
N LYS A 52 11.40 -1.75 0.59
CA LYS A 52 10.00 -1.47 0.93
C LYS A 52 9.60 -0.04 0.57
N LEU A 53 10.42 0.95 0.93
CA LEU A 53 10.16 2.36 0.60
C LEU A 53 10.12 2.57 -0.91
N LEU A 54 11.08 2.02 -1.66
CA LEU A 54 11.10 2.08 -3.12
C LEU A 54 9.82 1.51 -3.73
N PHE A 55 9.35 0.37 -3.24
CA PHE A 55 8.08 -0.22 -3.68
C PHE A 55 6.91 0.73 -3.43
N TRP A 56 6.80 1.31 -2.24
CA TRP A 56 5.68 2.22 -1.91
C TRP A 56 5.74 3.54 -2.67
N THR A 57 6.95 4.04 -2.97
CA THR A 57 7.14 5.19 -3.86
C THR A 57 6.68 4.88 -5.28
N ALA A 58 7.06 3.72 -5.82
CA ALA A 58 6.57 3.27 -7.12
C ALA A 58 5.04 3.10 -7.14
N ALA A 59 4.45 2.56 -6.05
CA ALA A 59 3.00 2.44 -5.89
C ALA A 59 2.27 3.79 -5.93
N ILE A 60 2.86 4.84 -5.34
CA ILE A 60 2.30 6.19 -5.41
C ILE A 60 2.36 6.77 -6.82
N VAL A 61 3.46 6.54 -7.54
CA VAL A 61 3.57 6.96 -8.94
C VAL A 61 2.51 6.25 -9.79
N ASP A 62 2.32 4.94 -9.61
CA ASP A 62 1.27 4.18 -10.29
C ASP A 62 -0.14 4.73 -9.99
N LEU A 63 -0.46 4.93 -8.71
CA LEU A 63 -1.74 5.50 -8.30
C LEU A 63 -1.96 6.92 -8.84
N GLY A 64 -0.89 7.73 -8.90
CA GLY A 64 -0.91 9.05 -9.53
C GLY A 64 -1.23 8.98 -11.02
N MET A 65 -0.65 8.00 -11.74
CA MET A 65 -0.96 7.74 -13.16
C MET A 65 -2.41 7.27 -13.35
N VAL A 66 -2.90 6.38 -12.48
CA VAL A 66 -4.31 5.97 -12.46
C VAL A 66 -5.22 7.19 -12.31
N CYS A 67 -4.93 8.09 -11.37
CA CYS A 67 -5.70 9.31 -11.15
C CYS A 67 -5.70 10.22 -12.39
N LEU A 68 -4.52 10.46 -12.98
CA LEU A 68 -4.38 11.30 -14.17
C LEU A 68 -5.19 10.75 -15.34
N ILE A 69 -5.04 9.46 -15.64
CA ILE A 69 -5.74 8.78 -16.73
C ILE A 69 -7.25 8.76 -16.47
N ALA A 70 -7.66 8.57 -15.21
CA ALA A 70 -9.07 8.58 -14.83
C ALA A 70 -9.71 9.96 -15.08
N VAL A 71 -9.04 11.05 -14.68
CA VAL A 71 -9.49 12.43 -14.93
C VAL A 71 -9.52 12.74 -16.43
N LEU A 72 -8.50 12.35 -17.19
CA LEU A 72 -8.50 12.47 -18.65
C LEU A 72 -9.66 11.70 -19.29
N GLY A 73 -9.94 10.49 -18.81
CA GLY A 73 -11.08 9.68 -19.22
C GLY A 73 -12.41 10.40 -19.02
N VAL A 74 -12.60 11.11 -17.89
CA VAL A 74 -13.79 11.94 -17.65
C VAL A 74 -13.85 13.09 -18.64
N ARG A 75 -12.73 13.75 -18.95
CA ARG A 75 -12.68 14.83 -19.95
C ARG A 75 -13.06 14.33 -21.34
N HIS A 76 -12.56 13.17 -21.76
CA HIS A 76 -12.95 12.54 -23.04
C HIS A 76 -14.44 12.20 -23.09
N ALA A 77 -15.01 11.68 -21.98
CA ALA A 77 -16.44 11.41 -21.90
C ALA A 77 -17.29 12.68 -22.04
N ARG A 78 -16.87 13.79 -21.41
CA ARG A 78 -17.55 15.10 -21.53
C ARG A 78 -17.52 15.65 -22.96
N ARG A 79 -16.47 15.36 -23.72
CA ARG A 79 -16.32 15.74 -25.15
C ARG A 79 -17.03 14.79 -26.12
N GLY A 80 -17.70 13.75 -25.64
CA GLY A 80 -18.31 12.73 -26.50
C GLY A 80 -17.30 11.81 -27.21
N GLU A 81 -16.03 11.83 -26.80
CA GLU A 81 -14.96 10.99 -27.35
C GLU A 81 -14.97 9.59 -26.69
N ILE A 82 -16.05 8.84 -26.90
CA ILE A 82 -16.31 7.56 -26.19
C ILE A 82 -15.20 6.52 -26.41
N ALA A 83 -14.62 6.46 -27.60
CA ALA A 83 -13.51 5.54 -27.91
C ALA A 83 -12.26 5.85 -27.05
N ARG A 84 -11.91 7.13 -26.90
CA ARG A 84 -10.76 7.58 -26.09
C ARG A 84 -11.04 7.40 -24.60
N HIS A 85 -12.25 7.74 -24.14
CA HIS A 85 -12.69 7.44 -22.77
C HIS A 85 -12.48 5.96 -22.44
N ARG A 86 -12.95 5.05 -23.30
CA ARG A 86 -12.82 3.61 -23.08
C ARG A 86 -11.38 3.15 -23.06
N ARG A 87 -10.53 3.66 -23.97
CA ARG A 87 -9.11 3.33 -23.97
C ARG A 87 -8.44 3.77 -22.67
N ALA A 88 -8.71 4.99 -22.21
CA ALA A 88 -8.21 5.49 -20.92
C ALA A 88 -8.67 4.61 -19.76
N MET A 89 -9.96 4.23 -19.69
CA MET A 89 -10.46 3.36 -18.62
C MET A 89 -9.81 1.97 -18.65
N LYS A 90 -9.56 1.39 -19.84
CA LYS A 90 -8.84 0.11 -19.96
C LYS A 90 -7.40 0.20 -19.42
N ILE A 91 -6.69 1.27 -19.76
CA ILE A 91 -5.31 1.49 -19.27
C ILE A 91 -5.33 1.66 -17.75
N ALA A 92 -6.21 2.51 -17.21
CA ALA A 92 -6.34 2.69 -15.76
C ALA A 92 -6.69 1.37 -15.04
N SER A 93 -7.62 0.57 -15.58
CA SER A 93 -7.93 -0.75 -15.01
C SER A 93 -6.74 -1.71 -15.07
N LEU A 94 -5.95 -1.67 -16.14
CA LEU A 94 -4.77 -2.51 -16.28
C LEU A 94 -3.70 -2.13 -15.25
N LEU A 95 -3.47 -0.83 -15.02
CA LEU A 95 -2.55 -0.35 -13.98
C LEU A 95 -2.97 -0.83 -12.60
N VAL A 96 -4.25 -0.71 -12.25
CA VAL A 96 -4.77 -1.22 -10.96
C VAL A 96 -4.54 -2.73 -10.82
N VAL A 97 -4.78 -3.52 -11.86
CA VAL A 97 -4.53 -4.97 -11.83
C VAL A 97 -3.03 -5.27 -11.70
N ALA A 98 -2.19 -4.54 -12.43
CA ALA A 98 -0.74 -4.69 -12.34
C ALA A 98 -0.21 -4.35 -10.93
N PHE A 99 -0.72 -3.28 -10.32
CA PHE A 99 -0.43 -2.92 -8.94
C PHE A 99 -0.84 -4.03 -7.96
N LEU A 100 -2.04 -4.60 -8.10
CA LEU A 100 -2.48 -5.70 -7.24
C LEU A 100 -1.57 -6.93 -7.36
N ALA A 101 -1.19 -7.30 -8.59
CA ALA A 101 -0.24 -8.38 -8.81
C ALA A 101 1.13 -8.07 -8.19
N ALA A 102 1.65 -6.86 -8.38
CA ALA A 102 2.91 -6.41 -7.79
C ALA A 102 2.85 -6.40 -6.25
N TYR A 103 1.72 -6.02 -5.67
CA TYR A 103 1.50 -6.07 -4.23
C TYR A 103 1.53 -7.50 -3.69
N LEU A 104 0.91 -8.47 -4.38
CA LEU A 104 0.99 -9.88 -3.99
C LEU A 104 2.43 -10.39 -4.03
N VAL A 105 3.19 -10.03 -5.07
CA VAL A 105 4.63 -10.32 -5.16
C VAL A 105 5.37 -9.68 -3.98
N LYS A 106 5.15 -8.39 -3.71
CA LYS A 106 5.74 -7.69 -2.57
C LYS A 106 5.44 -8.41 -1.26
N VAL A 107 4.19 -8.79 -0.99
CA VAL A 107 3.82 -9.51 0.25
C VAL A 107 4.53 -10.86 0.32
N ARG A 108 4.64 -11.58 -0.80
CA ARG A 108 5.29 -12.89 -0.85
C ARG A 108 6.80 -12.84 -0.60
N PHE A 109 7.48 -11.77 -1.00
CA PHE A 109 8.95 -11.64 -0.92
C PHE A 109 9.44 -10.70 0.19
N LEU A 110 8.79 -9.56 0.41
CA LEU A 110 9.19 -8.53 1.40
C LEU A 110 8.34 -8.57 2.68
N GLY A 111 7.29 -9.40 2.72
CA GLY A 111 6.39 -9.52 3.86
C GLY A 111 5.41 -8.36 4.02
N ARG A 112 4.61 -8.46 5.08
CA ARG A 112 3.66 -7.41 5.48
C ARG A 112 4.39 -6.28 6.22
N GLU A 113 3.79 -5.09 6.21
CA GLU A 113 4.29 -4.01 7.05
C GLU A 113 3.94 -4.27 8.52
N ASP A 114 4.92 -4.04 9.40
CA ASP A 114 4.70 -4.08 10.84
C ASP A 114 4.05 -2.77 11.27
N MET A 115 2.74 -2.82 11.52
CA MET A 115 1.96 -1.67 11.97
C MET A 115 2.11 -1.40 13.47
N SER A 116 2.78 -2.27 14.24
CA SER A 116 2.92 -2.09 15.69
C SER A 116 3.79 -0.88 16.06
N VAL A 117 4.68 -0.48 15.15
CA VAL A 117 5.58 0.68 15.31
C VAL A 117 5.00 1.98 14.74
N TRP A 118 3.77 1.94 14.22
CA TRP A 118 3.13 3.10 13.59
C TRP A 118 2.41 3.94 14.65
N SER A 119 2.37 5.26 14.46
CA SER A 119 1.56 6.10 15.31
C SER A 119 0.07 5.82 15.08
N THR A 120 -0.77 6.12 16.07
CA THR A 120 -2.22 6.02 15.94
C THR A 120 -2.75 6.85 14.77
N LEU A 121 -2.13 8.02 14.52
CA LEU A 121 -2.50 8.89 13.40
C LEU A 121 -2.18 8.24 12.05
N ASP A 122 -0.99 7.66 11.87
CA ASP A 122 -0.60 6.96 10.63
C ASP A 122 -1.56 5.81 10.32
N VAL A 123 -1.94 5.04 11.35
CA VAL A 123 -2.90 3.94 11.20
C VAL A 123 -4.25 4.47 10.76
N TRP A 124 -4.74 5.57 11.35
CA TRP A 124 -5.99 6.20 10.91
C TRP A 124 -5.94 6.69 9.46
N ILE A 125 -4.85 7.35 9.07
CA ILE A 125 -4.63 7.81 7.69
C ILE A 125 -4.68 6.60 6.74
N LEU A 126 -4.03 5.48 7.10
CA LEU A 126 -4.07 4.25 6.32
C LEU A 126 -5.49 3.66 6.21
N ARG A 127 -6.26 3.61 7.30
CA ARG A 127 -7.64 3.10 7.27
C ARG A 127 -8.56 3.95 6.40
N VAL A 128 -8.41 5.26 6.47
CA VAL A 128 -9.17 6.19 5.62
C VAL A 128 -8.75 6.05 4.16
N HIS A 129 -7.45 5.89 3.88
CA HIS A 129 -6.96 5.54 2.54
C HIS A 129 -7.61 4.25 2.01
N GLU A 130 -7.61 3.17 2.81
CA GLU A 130 -8.23 1.90 2.45
C GLU A 130 -9.72 2.07 2.09
N LEU A 131 -10.46 2.86 2.87
CA LEU A 131 -11.87 3.16 2.58
C LEU A 131 -12.05 3.83 1.21
N PHE A 132 -11.20 4.81 0.87
CA PHE A 132 -11.24 5.47 -0.44
C PHE A 132 -10.83 4.54 -1.60
N VAL A 133 -9.91 3.60 -1.36
CA VAL A 133 -9.59 2.54 -2.32
C VAL A 133 -10.80 1.63 -2.55
N VAL A 134 -11.50 1.21 -1.50
CA VAL A 134 -12.74 0.42 -1.64
C VAL A 134 -13.80 1.20 -2.41
N GLN A 135 -14.00 2.48 -2.11
CA GLN A 135 -14.92 3.34 -2.85
C GLN A 135 -14.53 3.44 -4.33
N MET A 136 -13.25 3.66 -4.62
CA MET A 136 -12.70 3.72 -5.99
C MET A 136 -13.03 2.45 -6.75
N LEU A 137 -12.70 1.28 -6.18
CA LEU A 137 -12.91 -0.02 -6.80
C LEU A 137 -14.40 -0.33 -6.98
N GLY A 138 -15.22 -0.11 -5.96
CA GLY A 138 -16.67 -0.33 -6.03
C GLY A 138 -17.35 0.55 -7.08
N GLY A 139 -16.97 1.84 -7.13
CA GLY A 139 -17.43 2.78 -8.16
C GLY A 139 -16.97 2.37 -9.56
N GLY A 140 -15.71 1.98 -9.72
CA GLY A 140 -15.13 1.52 -10.98
C GLY A 140 -15.79 0.24 -11.51
N ILE A 141 -15.96 -0.78 -10.66
CA ILE A 141 -16.62 -2.05 -11.01
C ILE A 141 -18.07 -1.77 -11.42
N THR A 142 -18.81 -0.99 -10.63
CA THR A 142 -20.20 -0.64 -10.96
C THR A 142 -20.26 0.11 -12.29
N ALA A 143 -19.41 1.11 -12.50
CA ALA A 143 -19.33 1.85 -13.75
C ALA A 143 -19.00 0.94 -14.94
N TRP A 144 -18.13 -0.06 -14.76
CA TRP A 144 -17.77 -1.04 -15.80
C TRP A 144 -18.94 -1.95 -16.15
N ILE A 145 -19.67 -2.49 -15.18
CA ILE A 145 -20.85 -3.35 -15.39
C ILE A 145 -21.91 -2.59 -16.20
N PHE A 146 -22.27 -1.37 -15.76
CA PHE A 146 -23.26 -0.56 -16.48
C PHE A 146 -22.71 -0.04 -17.81
N GLY A 147 -21.41 0.22 -17.91
CA GLY A 147 -20.75 0.57 -19.17
C GLY A 147 -20.85 -0.54 -20.21
N ARG A 148 -20.76 -1.82 -19.79
CA ARG A 148 -20.97 -2.98 -20.67
C ARG A 148 -22.38 -3.06 -21.22
N LYS A 149 -23.39 -2.75 -20.41
CA LYS A 149 -24.80 -2.70 -20.85
C LYS A 149 -25.07 -1.62 -21.90
N LEU A 150 -24.29 -0.54 -21.89
CA LEU A 150 -24.42 0.57 -22.84
C LEU A 150 -23.71 0.32 -24.18
N LEU A 151 -22.92 -0.76 -24.32
CA LEU A 151 -22.07 -0.99 -25.50
C LEU A 151 -22.82 -1.13 -26.82
N GLY A 152 -24.00 -1.73 -26.80
CA GLY A 152 -24.87 -1.94 -27.97
C GLY A 152 -25.99 -0.91 -28.07
N THR A 153 -25.80 0.29 -27.53
CA THR A 153 -26.80 1.37 -27.61
C THR A 153 -26.30 2.48 -28.51
N ARG A 154 -27.24 3.30 -29.04
CA ARG A 154 -26.92 4.46 -29.89
C ARG A 154 -25.89 5.43 -29.29
N VAL A 155 -25.75 5.45 -27.95
CA VAL A 155 -24.76 6.30 -27.26
C VAL A 155 -23.32 5.90 -27.59
N VAL A 156 -23.07 4.64 -27.92
CA VAL A 156 -21.74 4.12 -28.24
C VAL A 156 -21.54 3.92 -29.73
N SER A 157 -22.46 3.22 -30.39
CA SER A 157 -22.32 2.83 -31.81
C SER A 157 -22.56 3.98 -32.78
N ARG A 158 -23.38 4.96 -32.37
CA ARG A 158 -23.95 6.02 -33.24
C ARG A 158 -24.81 5.48 -34.39
N ASP A 159 -25.15 4.19 -34.39
CA ASP A 159 -26.05 3.60 -35.38
C ASP A 159 -27.50 3.98 -35.05
N PRO A 160 -28.27 4.58 -35.97
CA PRO A 160 -29.69 4.86 -35.76
C PRO A 160 -30.57 3.61 -35.62
N ALA A 161 -30.11 2.42 -36.01
CA ALA A 161 -30.84 1.16 -35.83
C ALA A 161 -30.76 0.62 -34.39
N ASP A 162 -29.71 0.96 -33.63
CA ASP A 162 -29.51 0.45 -32.27
C ASP A 162 -30.58 0.92 -31.27
N PRO A 163 -30.80 0.23 -30.15
CA PRO A 163 -31.72 0.68 -29.12
C PRO A 163 -31.24 1.99 -28.46
N LYS A 164 -32.19 2.86 -28.10
CA LYS A 164 -31.92 4.02 -27.27
C LYS A 164 -31.42 3.57 -25.88
N PRO A 165 -30.40 4.22 -25.30
CA PRO A 165 -29.89 3.84 -23.99
C PRO A 165 -30.95 4.10 -22.91
N ASP A 166 -31.09 3.14 -21.99
CA ASP A 166 -31.90 3.33 -20.78
C ASP A 166 -31.31 4.49 -19.94
N PRO A 167 -32.08 5.58 -19.70
CA PRO A 167 -31.59 6.75 -18.98
C PRO A 167 -31.15 6.42 -17.55
N ARG A 168 -31.77 5.42 -16.91
CA ARG A 168 -31.39 4.99 -15.55
C ARG A 168 -30.00 4.38 -15.54
N GLN A 169 -29.69 3.50 -16.49
CA GLN A 169 -28.38 2.88 -16.62
C GLN A 169 -27.29 3.90 -16.92
N ALA A 170 -27.56 4.85 -17.82
CA ALA A 170 -26.63 5.93 -18.13
C ALA A 170 -26.36 6.83 -16.90
N ARG A 171 -27.38 7.13 -16.08
CA ARG A 171 -27.23 7.90 -14.84
C ARG A 171 -26.38 7.14 -13.82
N ILE A 172 -26.66 5.86 -13.59
CA ILE A 172 -25.90 5.03 -12.65
C ILE A 172 -24.43 4.94 -13.07
N HIS A 173 -24.15 4.68 -14.35
CA HIS A 173 -22.78 4.66 -14.88
C HIS A 173 -22.01 5.96 -14.58
N ARG A 174 -22.65 7.13 -14.80
CA ARG A 174 -22.03 8.44 -14.53
C ARG A 174 -21.75 8.66 -13.04
N ILE A 175 -22.72 8.37 -12.18
CA ILE A 175 -22.58 8.56 -10.72
C ILE A 175 -21.50 7.62 -10.18
N ALA A 176 -21.54 6.34 -10.56
CA ALA A 176 -20.55 5.35 -10.16
C ALA A 176 -19.14 5.73 -10.64
N GLY A 177 -18.99 6.14 -11.90
CA GLY A 177 -17.71 6.57 -12.46
C GLY A 177 -17.17 7.81 -11.75
N ARG A 178 -18.03 8.80 -11.45
CA ARG A 178 -17.63 9.99 -10.68
C ARG A 178 -17.22 9.65 -9.25
N SER A 179 -17.98 8.80 -8.57
CA SER A 179 -17.63 8.31 -7.23
C SER A 179 -16.28 7.59 -7.25
N GLY A 180 -16.03 6.75 -8.25
CA GLY A 180 -14.77 6.04 -8.43
C GLY A 180 -13.58 6.99 -8.58
N VAL A 181 -13.71 8.02 -9.43
CA VAL A 181 -12.67 9.04 -9.64
C VAL A 181 -12.40 9.87 -8.38
N ILE A 182 -13.45 10.29 -7.66
CA ILE A 182 -13.30 11.02 -6.40
C ILE A 182 -12.57 10.15 -5.38
N GLY A 183 -12.98 8.89 -5.23
CA GLY A 183 -12.30 7.92 -4.35
C GLY A 183 -10.83 7.76 -4.71
N ALA A 184 -10.49 7.65 -6.00
CA ALA A 184 -9.10 7.54 -6.45
C ALA A 184 -8.24 8.74 -6.03
N VAL A 185 -8.74 9.96 -6.26
CA VAL A 185 -8.02 11.19 -5.92
C VAL A 185 -7.83 11.32 -4.41
N LEU A 186 -8.87 11.03 -3.61
CA LEU A 186 -8.76 11.05 -2.15
C LEU A 186 -7.80 9.97 -1.64
N ALA A 187 -7.86 8.76 -2.20
CA ALA A 187 -6.92 7.69 -1.88
C ALA A 187 -5.47 8.11 -2.17
N PHE A 188 -5.22 8.77 -3.31
CA PHE A 188 -3.90 9.28 -3.66
C PHE A 188 -3.38 10.32 -2.66
N VAL A 189 -4.20 11.29 -2.27
CA VAL A 189 -3.82 12.29 -1.26
C VAL A 189 -3.47 11.63 0.07
N MET A 190 -4.28 10.67 0.52
CA MET A 190 -4.01 9.94 1.75
C MET A 190 -2.73 9.08 1.65
N ALA A 191 -2.48 8.48 0.47
CA ALA A 191 -1.28 7.69 0.24
C ALA A 191 -0.01 8.53 0.39
N LEU A 192 -0.01 9.79 -0.10
CA LEU A 192 1.10 10.72 0.12
C LEU A 192 1.39 10.93 1.62
N GLY A 193 0.33 11.05 2.44
CA GLY A 193 0.45 11.14 3.89
C GLY A 193 1.06 9.87 4.51
N VAL A 194 0.61 8.69 4.07
CA VAL A 194 1.18 7.40 4.52
C VAL A 194 2.67 7.32 4.17
N LEU A 195 3.04 7.60 2.91
CA LEU A 195 4.42 7.53 2.44
C LEU A 195 5.32 8.54 3.18
N LEU A 196 4.83 9.76 3.41
CA LEU A 196 5.55 10.74 4.21
C LEU A 196 5.84 10.21 5.61
N GLY A 197 4.83 9.64 6.29
CA GLY A 197 5.02 9.01 7.59
C GLY A 197 6.06 7.88 7.56
N MET A 198 6.07 7.07 6.50
CA MET A 198 7.08 6.03 6.30
C MET A 198 8.50 6.61 6.15
N TYR A 199 8.66 7.67 5.37
CA TYR A 199 9.96 8.35 5.24
C TYR A 199 10.43 9.01 6.53
N LEU A 200 9.55 9.70 7.26
CA LEU A 200 9.91 10.31 8.54
C LEU A 200 10.44 9.27 9.53
N ARG A 201 9.77 8.11 9.63
CA ARG A 201 10.24 6.99 10.45
C ARG A 201 11.57 6.43 9.99
N ALA A 202 11.75 6.27 8.68
CA ALA A 202 13.00 5.75 8.11
C ALA A 202 14.20 6.67 8.39
N PHE A 203 13.98 7.99 8.44
CA PHE A 203 15.01 8.99 8.74
C PHE A 203 15.09 9.38 10.23
N GLY A 204 14.34 8.71 11.11
CA GLY A 204 14.40 8.92 12.56
C GLY A 204 13.66 10.15 13.08
N PHE A 205 12.83 10.80 12.27
CA PHE A 205 11.92 11.85 12.72
C PHE A 205 10.68 11.20 13.35
N ARG A 206 10.49 11.40 14.65
CA ARG A 206 9.29 10.97 15.41
C ARG A 206 8.47 12.17 15.82
#